data_AF-A0A090WZW5-F1
#
_entry.id   AF-A0A090WZW5-F1
#
_cell.length_a   1.000
_cell.length_b   1.000
_cell.length_c   1.000
_cell.angle_alpha   90.00
_cell.angle_beta   90.00
_cell.angle_gamma   90.00
#
_symmetry.space_group_name_H-M   'P 1'
#
loop_
_entity.id
_entity.type
_entity.pdbx_description
1 polymer ?
#
loop_
_entity_poly.entity_id
_entity_poly.type
_entity_poly.pdbx_seq_one_letter_code
_entity_poly.pdbx_strand_id
1 'polypeptide(L)' 'MTYHERKEKEKHLLYLIEQKRLCSLEKVANDYECSIRTIKRMLENLRNEGKTIVYCRKSNKYLLEK' A
#
# COMPACT_ATOMS: atom_id res chain seq x y z
N MET A 1 -14.54 -5.15 -8.70
CA MET A 1 -13.08 -4.98 -8.78
C MET A 1 -12.51 -6.13 -9.60
N THR A 2 -12.14 -5.84 -10.83
CA THR A 2 -11.58 -6.83 -11.74
C THR A 2 -10.13 -7.11 -11.37
N TYR A 3 -9.58 -8.28 -11.71
CA TYR A 3 -8.19 -8.65 -11.40
C TYR A 3 -7.18 -7.59 -11.89
N HIS A 4 -7.43 -7.01 -13.07
CA HIS A 4 -6.60 -5.97 -13.67
C HIS A 4 -6.53 -4.69 -12.83
N GLU A 5 -7.69 -4.12 -12.46
CA GLU A 5 -7.75 -2.90 -11.65
C GLU A 5 -7.04 -3.07 -10.29
N ARG A 6 -7.13 -4.26 -9.70
CA ARG A 6 -6.44 -4.56 -8.44
C ARG A 6 -4.93 -4.50 -8.61
N LYS A 7 -4.42 -5.07 -9.69
CA LYS A 7 -2.98 -5.10 -10.00
C LYS A 7 -2.43 -3.71 -10.32
N GLU A 8 -3.21 -2.87 -11.00
CA GLU A 8 -2.87 -1.47 -11.23
C GLU A 8 -2.82 -0.67 -9.93
N LYS A 9 -3.82 -0.83 -9.05
CA LYS A 9 -3.82 -0.21 -7.72
C LYS A 9 -2.67 -0.71 -6.86
N GLU A 10 -2.29 -1.99 -6.93
CA GLU A 10 -1.10 -2.53 -6.25
C GLU A 10 0.21 -1.87 -6.73
N LYS A 11 0.37 -1.67 -8.05
CA LYS A 11 1.52 -0.94 -8.60
C LYS A 11 1.54 0.53 -8.17
N HIS A 12 0.40 1.20 -8.22
CA HIS A 12 0.30 2.60 -7.79
C HIS A 12 0.52 2.76 -6.29
N LEU A 13 -0.01 1.82 -5.48
CA LEU A 13 0.24 1.76 -4.04
C LEU A 13 1.73 1.63 -3.75
N LEU A 14 2.43 0.77 -4.49
CA LEU A 14 3.86 0.61 -4.36
C LEU A 14 4.61 1.91 -4.69
N TYR A 15 4.26 2.56 -5.80
CA TYR A 15 4.87 3.82 -6.20
C TYR A 15 4.75 4.89 -5.11
N LEU A 16 3.59 4.97 -4.44
CA LEU A 16 3.36 5.88 -3.31
C LEU A 16 4.23 5.54 -2.09
N ILE A 17 4.50 4.26 -1.84
CA ILE A 17 5.36 3.79 -0.76
C ILE A 17 6.83 4.10 -1.07
N GLU A 18 7.29 3.87 -2.30
CA GLU A 18 8.65 4.23 -2.76
C GLU A 18 8.89 5.74 -2.66
N GLN A 19 7.90 6.55 -3.02
CA GLN A 19 7.96 8.00 -2.85
C GLN A 19 7.83 8.48 -1.40
N LYS A 20 7.68 7.58 -0.42
CA LYS A 20 7.45 7.89 1.01
C LYS A 20 6.25 8.83 1.24
N ARG A 21 5.28 8.83 0.30
CA ARG A 21 4.06 9.65 0.33
C ARG A 21 2.88 8.93 0.98
N LEU A 22 3.02 7.62 1.25
CA LEU A 22 2.00 6.84 1.93
C LEU A 22 1.93 7.18 3.43
N CYS A 23 1.19 8.25 3.75
CA CYS A 23 1.01 8.74 5.12
C CYS A 23 -0.17 8.10 5.87
N SER A 24 -1.21 7.62 5.19
CA SER A 24 -2.35 7.00 5.86
C SER A 24 -3.05 5.98 4.97
N LEU A 25 -3.26 4.77 5.49
CA LEU A 25 -4.03 3.74 4.80
C LEU A 25 -5.48 4.17 4.57
N GLU A 26 -6.04 4.97 5.47
CA GLU A 26 -7.42 5.44 5.36
C GLU A 26 -7.59 6.40 4.20
N LYS A 27 -6.60 7.26 3.97
CA LYS A 27 -6.62 8.19 2.84
C LYS A 27 -6.54 7.44 1.52
N VAL A 28 -5.64 6.45 1.43
CA VAL A 28 -5.49 5.63 0.22
C VAL A 28 -6.69 4.70 0.03
N ALA A 29 -7.30 4.22 1.11
CA ALA A 29 -8.53 3.44 1.07
C ALA A 29 -9.69 4.27 0.49
N ASN A 30 -9.82 5.52 0.92
CA ASN A 30 -10.78 6.46 0.34
C ASN A 30 -10.47 6.78 -1.13
N ASP A 31 -9.21 7.07 -1.47
CA ASP A 31 -8.78 7.39 -2.84
C ASP A 31 -9.03 6.23 -3.82
N TYR A 32 -8.87 5.00 -3.35
CA TYR A 32 -9.16 3.79 -4.13
C TYR A 32 -10.59 3.30 -4.03
N GLU A 33 -11.45 4.00 -3.27
CA GLU A 33 -12.82 3.59 -2.95
C GLU A 33 -12.90 2.13 -2.50
N CYS A 34 -11.96 1.73 -1.65
CA CYS A 34 -11.78 0.37 -1.18
C CYS A 34 -11.66 0.31 0.34
N SER A 35 -12.02 -0.81 0.94
CA SER A 35 -11.83 -0.99 2.38
C SER A 35 -10.34 -1.07 2.75
N ILE A 36 -9.99 -0.61 3.95
CA ILE A 36 -8.65 -0.73 4.53
C ILE A 36 -8.16 -2.20 4.53
N ARG A 37 -9.08 -3.16 4.71
CA ARG A 37 -8.78 -4.60 4.60
C ARG A 37 -8.22 -4.97 3.22
N THR A 38 -8.76 -4.40 2.15
CA THR A 38 -8.28 -4.63 0.78
C THR A 38 -6.86 -4.10 0.62
N ILE A 39 -6.58 -2.90 1.13
CA ILE A 39 -5.22 -2.34 1.09
C ILE A 39 -4.26 -3.17 1.94
N LYS A 40 -4.67 -3.65 3.12
CA LYS A 40 -3.84 -4.57 3.92
C LYS A 40 -3.51 -5.86 3.15
N ARG A 41 -4.48 -6.44 2.43
CA ARG A 41 -4.23 -7.60 1.55
C ARG A 41 -3.28 -7.27 0.40
N MET A 42 -3.40 -6.09 -0.20
CA MET A 42 -2.47 -5.62 -1.24
C MET A 42 -1.05 -5.46 -0.67
N LEU A 43 -0.91 -4.90 0.54
CA LEU A 43 0.38 -4.79 1.21
C LEU A 43 0.98 -6.16 1.54
N GLU A 44 0.16 -7.12 1.94
CA GLU A 44 0.59 -8.50 2.21
C GLU A 44 1.06 -9.21 0.93
N ASN A 45 0.34 -9.03 -0.18
CA ASN A 45 0.79 -9.49 -1.50
C ASN A 45 2.16 -8.89 -1.87
N LEU A 46 2.31 -7.57 -1.72
CA LEU A 46 3.58 -6.88 -2.00
C LEU A 46 4.73 -7.37 -1.10
N ARG A 47 4.44 -7.73 0.15
CA ARG A 47 5.39 -8.37 1.06
C ARG A 47 5.79 -9.78 0.60
N ASN A 48 4.81 -10.58 0.16
CA ASN A 48 5.07 -11.90 -0.41
C ASN A 48 5.85 -11.84 -1.73
N GLU A 49 5.71 -10.77 -2.51
CA GLU A 49 6.55 -10.49 -3.67
C GLU A 49 8.00 -10.09 -3.31
N GLY A 50 8.34 -10.00 -2.02
CA GLY A 50 9.70 -9.73 -1.54
C GLY A 50 9.96 -8.27 -1.17
N LYS A 51 8.92 -7.44 -1.03
CA LYS A 51 9.08 -6.03 -0.65
C LYS A 51 8.82 -5.83 0.84
N THR A 52 9.86 -5.47 1.58
CA THR A 52 9.77 -5.27 3.03
C THR A 52 9.11 -3.94 3.36
N ILE A 53 7.77 -3.92 3.41
CA ILE A 53 7.00 -2.72 3.78
C ILE A 53 6.87 -2.67 5.29
N VAL A 54 7.49 -1.66 5.92
CA VAL A 54 7.49 -1.48 7.37
C VAL A 54 6.67 -0.25 7.74
N TYR A 55 5.84 -0.40 8.78
CA TYR A 55 5.07 0.71 9.31
C TYR A 55 5.86 1.40 10.43
N CYS A 56 6.29 2.64 10.19
CA CYS A 56 7.00 3.42 11.18
C CYS A 56 6.01 4.20 12.06
N ARG A 57 5.83 3.73 13.31
CA ARG A 57 4.97 4.38 14.31
C ARG A 57 5.40 5.81 14.65
N LYS A 58 6.70 6.13 14.59
CA LYS A 58 7.22 7.47 14.89
C LYS A 58 6.82 8.53 13.86
N SER A 59 6.64 8.12 12.60
CA SER A 59 6.27 9.04 11.51
C SER A 59 4.87 8.80 10.97
N ASN A 60 4.14 7.81 11.50
CA ASN A 60 2.87 7.31 10.95
C ASN A 60 2.94 6.98 9.44
N LYS A 61 4.14 6.67 8.92
CA LYS A 61 4.36 6.44 7.49
C LYS A 61 4.71 4.99 7.21
N TYR A 62 4.28 4.52 6.05
CA TYR A 62 4.75 3.25 5.49
C TYR A 62 6.02 3.52 4.71
N LEU A 63 7.08 2.82 5.08
CA LEU A 63 8.40 2.92 4.46
C LEU A 63 8.72 1.58 3.81
N LEU A 64 9.34 1.64 2.64
CA LEU A 64 10.02 0.48 2.08
C LEU A 64 11.37 0.35 2.79
N GLU A 65 11.57 -0.74 3.52
CA GLU A 65 12.89 -1.13 4.02
C GLU A 65 13.56 -1.96 2.93
N LYS A 66 14.83 -1.67 2.66
CA LYS A 66 15.61 -2.26 1.56
C LYS A 66 16.67 -3.18 2.11
#